data_AF-A0A6N3EJ24-F1
#
_entry.id   AF-A0A6N3EJ24-F1
#
_cell.length_a   1.000
_cell.length_b   1.000
_cell.length_c   1.000
_cell.angle_alpha   90.00
_cell.angle_beta   90.00
_cell.angle_gamma   90.00
#
_symmetry.space_group_name_H-M   'P 1'
#
loop_
_entity.id
_entity.type
_entity.pdbx_description
1 polymer ?
#
loop_
_entity_poly.entity_id
_entity_poly.type
_entity_poly.pdbx_seq_one_letter_code
_entity_poly.pdbx_strand_id
1 'polypeptide(L)'
;MTEEIAIEKYKLTLITALSIEKPNSTIGMILIKISWMYRLLNNNIEELKYLSQALTTFENAYINENFPMYGLNRDSLTYLIGDLNRRLNYNDTALQWYSKVITTIWCFLSR
;
A
#
# COMPACT_ATOMS: atom_id res chain seq x y z
N MET A 1 11.21 -22.92 0.41
CA MET A 1 11.11 -21.97 1.55
C MET A 1 9.63 -21.90 1.86
N THR A 2 9.21 -22.32 3.06
CA THR A 2 7.78 -22.31 3.43
C THR A 2 7.28 -20.88 3.56
N GLU A 3 5.98 -20.66 3.31
CA GLU A 3 5.30 -19.36 3.36
C GLU A 3 5.49 -18.69 4.74
N GLU A 4 5.50 -19.49 5.80
CA GLU A 4 5.71 -19.06 7.18
C GLU A 4 7.09 -18.43 7.41
N ILE A 5 8.16 -19.07 6.90
CA ILE A 5 9.53 -18.53 6.99
C ILE A 5 9.63 -17.22 6.21
N ALA A 6 8.91 -17.08 5.10
CA ALA A 6 8.86 -15.82 4.36
C ALA A 6 8.19 -14.71 5.19
N ILE A 7 7.07 -15.02 5.86
CA ILE A 7 6.37 -14.07 6.75
C ILE A 7 7.28 -13.60 7.89
N GLU A 8 7.99 -14.52 8.55
CA GLU A 8 8.92 -14.16 9.63
C GLU A 8 10.04 -13.22 9.15
N LYS A 9 10.63 -13.51 7.98
CA LYS A 9 11.63 -12.62 7.36
C LYS A 9 11.06 -11.24 7.04
N TYR A 10 9.83 -11.17 6.53
CA TYR A 10 9.19 -9.88 6.25
C TYR A 10 8.86 -9.11 7.54
N LYS A 11 8.44 -9.79 8.61
CA LYS A 11 8.23 -9.15 9.93
C LYS A 11 9.53 -8.58 10.50
N LEU A 12 10.63 -9.32 10.39
CA LEU A 12 11.96 -8.81 10.79
C LEU A 12 12.36 -7.59 9.94
N THR A 13 12.12 -7.66 8.63
CA THR A 13 12.36 -6.54 7.71
C THR A 13 11.52 -5.31 8.06
N LEU A 14 10.26 -5.51 8.46
CA LEU A 14 9.37 -4.43 8.90
C LEU A 14 9.91 -3.75 10.16
N ILE A 15 10.28 -4.52 11.19
CA ILE A 15 10.80 -3.98 12.45
C ILE A 15 12.12 -3.23 12.22
N THR A 16 13.02 -3.78 11.41
CA THR A 16 14.29 -3.11 11.08
C THR A 16 14.05 -1.83 10.26
N ALA A 17 13.13 -1.84 9.31
CA ALA A 17 12.76 -0.66 8.54
C ALA A 17 12.18 0.46 9.44
N LEU A 18 11.33 0.09 10.41
CA LEU A 18 10.81 1.03 11.41
C LEU A 18 11.92 1.57 12.32
N SER A 19 12.83 0.72 12.78
CA SER A 19 13.96 1.12 13.63
C SER A 19 14.96 2.04 12.95
N ILE A 20 15.08 1.96 11.62
CA ILE A 20 15.96 2.81 10.81
C ILE A 20 15.17 4.01 10.23
N GLU A 21 13.91 4.19 10.66
CA GLU A 21 13.03 5.29 10.22
C GLU A 21 12.96 5.40 8.69
N LYS A 22 12.83 4.26 8.02
CA LYS A 22 12.66 4.23 6.56
C LYS A 22 11.40 4.99 6.16
N PRO A 23 11.36 5.55 4.93
CA PRO A 23 10.19 6.26 4.46
C PRO A 23 8.94 5.37 4.49
N ASN A 24 7.80 6.00 4.75
CA ASN A 24 6.49 5.35 4.81
C ASN A 24 6.19 4.60 3.52
N SER A 25 6.64 5.09 2.37
CA SER A 25 6.55 4.37 1.09
C SER A 25 7.14 2.96 1.13
N THR A 26 8.31 2.80 1.76
CA THR A 26 8.98 1.50 1.90
C THR A 26 8.27 0.62 2.92
N ILE A 27 7.85 1.21 4.05
CA ILE A 27 7.12 0.49 5.11
C ILE A 27 5.80 -0.05 4.56
N GLY A 28 5.02 0.77 3.85
CA GLY A 28 3.76 0.37 3.23
C GLY A 28 3.94 -0.78 2.23
N MET A 29 5.03 -0.75 1.45
CA MET A 29 5.34 -1.83 0.50
C MET A 29 5.65 -3.15 1.21
N ILE A 30 6.37 -3.12 2.33
CA ILE A 30 6.64 -4.31 3.14
C ILE A 30 5.33 -4.87 3.72
N LEU A 31 4.45 -4.00 4.23
CA LEU A 31 3.15 -4.39 4.79
C LEU A 31 2.24 -5.08 3.74
N ILE A 32 2.20 -4.58 2.50
CA ILE A 32 1.50 -5.27 1.39
C ILE A 32 2.09 -6.65 1.12
N LYS A 33 3.42 -6.78 1.12
CA LYS A 33 4.05 -8.09 0.89
C LYS A 33 3.66 -9.09 1.98
N ILE A 34 3.58 -8.64 3.23
CA ILE A 34 3.11 -9.47 4.36
C ILE A 34 1.64 -9.89 4.14
N SER A 35 0.76 -8.97 3.74
CA SER A 35 -0.65 -9.31 3.52
C SER A 35 -0.82 -10.34 2.39
N TRP A 36 -0.05 -10.23 1.30
CA TRP A 36 -0.06 -11.23 0.24
C TRP A 36 0.41 -12.61 0.69
N MET A 37 1.35 -12.69 1.63
CA MET A 37 1.77 -13.97 2.21
C MET A 37 0.65 -14.58 3.06
N TYR A 38 -0.06 -13.76 3.86
CA TYR A 38 -1.23 -14.22 4.61
C TYR A 38 -2.38 -14.67 3.70
N ARG A 39 -2.54 -14.04 2.53
CA ARG A 39 -3.47 -14.49 1.49
C ARG A 39 -3.14 -15.88 0.97
N LEU A 40 -1.86 -16.19 0.76
CA LEU A 40 -1.43 -17.54 0.34
C LEU A 40 -1.71 -18.59 1.42
N LEU A 41 -1.68 -18.20 2.69
CA LEU A 41 -2.04 -19.06 3.83
C LEU A 41 -3.56 -19.13 4.09
N ASN A 42 -4.40 -18.53 3.24
CA ASN A 42 -5.86 -18.41 3.42
C ASN A 42 -6.27 -17.77 4.77
N ASN A 43 -5.40 -16.96 5.38
CA ASN A 43 -5.69 -16.26 6.63
C ASN A 43 -6.17 -14.83 6.35
N ASN A 44 -7.46 -14.71 6.07
CA ASN A 44 -8.09 -13.44 5.70
C ASN A 44 -8.07 -12.39 6.83
N ILE A 45 -8.07 -12.82 8.09
CA ILE A 45 -8.11 -11.91 9.25
C ILE A 45 -6.80 -11.12 9.32
N GLU A 46 -5.66 -11.83 9.27
CA GLU A 46 -4.35 -11.19 9.29
C GLU A 46 -4.08 -10.45 7.97
N GLU A 47 -4.51 -10.97 6.81
CA GLU A 47 -4.41 -10.24 5.54
C GLU A 47 -5.05 -8.85 5.65
N LEU A 48 -6.31 -8.76 6.09
CA LEU A 48 -7.03 -7.50 6.20
C LEU A 48 -6.38 -6.54 7.20
N LYS A 49 -5.85 -7.06 8.31
CA LYS A 49 -5.15 -6.29 9.34
C LYS A 49 -3.84 -5.68 8.83
N TYR A 50 -3.08 -6.38 8.00
CA TYR A 50 -1.86 -5.83 7.39
C TYR A 50 -2.19 -4.89 6.22
N LEU A 51 -3.27 -5.16 5.47
CA LEU A 51 -3.76 -4.25 4.42
C LEU A 51 -4.22 -2.91 4.98
N SER A 52 -4.94 -2.88 6.11
CA SER A 52 -5.39 -1.62 6.73
C SER A 52 -4.22 -0.79 7.22
N GLN A 53 -3.22 -1.42 7.85
CA GLN A 53 -1.99 -0.74 8.24
C GLN A 53 -1.24 -0.19 7.02
N ALA A 54 -1.11 -0.98 5.95
CA ALA A 54 -0.48 -0.54 4.72
C ALA A 54 -1.19 0.68 4.13
N LEU A 55 -2.53 0.67 4.10
CA LEU A 55 -3.33 1.79 3.62
C LEU A 55 -3.01 3.08 4.37
N THR A 56 -3.07 3.06 5.71
CA THR A 56 -2.76 4.25 6.53
C THR A 56 -1.32 4.72 6.30
N THR A 57 -0.37 3.80 6.18
CA THR A 57 1.03 4.16 5.87
C THR A 57 1.16 4.82 4.50
N PHE A 58 0.44 4.34 3.48
CA PHE A 58 0.47 4.94 2.15
C PHE A 58 -0.23 6.30 2.08
N GLU A 59 -1.32 6.50 2.82
CA GLU A 59 -1.96 7.81 2.94
C GLU A 59 -0.99 8.82 3.60
N ASN A 60 -0.30 8.40 4.65
CA ASN A 60 0.75 9.20 5.28
C ASN A 60 1.92 9.49 4.31
N ALA A 61 2.34 8.50 3.51
CA ALA A 61 3.37 8.70 2.50
C ALA A 61 2.91 9.69 1.41
N TYR A 62 1.66 9.60 0.97
CA TYR A 62 1.08 10.48 -0.05
C TYR A 62 1.08 11.96 0.38
N ILE A 63 0.89 12.22 1.68
CA ILE A 63 0.85 13.58 2.25
C ILE A 63 2.25 14.11 2.54
N ASN A 64 3.13 13.26 3.10
CA ASN A 64 4.40 13.71 3.68
C ASN A 64 5.64 13.51 2.78
N GLU A 65 5.57 12.67 1.74
CA GLU A 65 6.72 12.38 0.86
C GLU A 65 6.64 13.09 -0.50
N ASN A 66 7.82 13.48 -1.02
CA ASN A 66 7.96 14.02 -2.37
C ASN A 66 8.05 12.88 -3.40
N PHE A 67 7.33 13.02 -4.51
CA PHE A 67 7.34 12.06 -5.61
C PHE A 67 8.51 12.29 -6.58
N PRO A 68 9.05 11.24 -7.23
CA PRO A 68 8.64 9.83 -7.16
C PRO A 68 9.19 9.11 -5.92
N MET A 69 8.34 8.40 -5.19
CA MET A 69 8.71 7.67 -3.97
C MET A 69 8.84 6.18 -4.29
N TYR A 70 9.97 5.54 -3.96
CA TYR A 70 10.18 4.10 -4.22
C TYR A 70 9.85 3.67 -5.67
N GLY A 71 10.10 4.53 -6.66
CA GLY A 71 9.75 4.28 -8.07
C GLY A 71 8.26 4.37 -8.41
N LEU A 72 7.41 4.76 -7.44
CA LEU A 72 5.99 5.02 -7.64
C LEU A 72 5.77 6.51 -7.96
N ASN A 73 5.05 6.73 -9.06
CA ASN A 73 4.51 8.04 -9.40
C ASN A 73 3.26 8.31 -8.55
N ARG A 74 2.87 9.60 -8.46
CA ARG A 74 1.69 10.04 -7.71
C ARG A 74 0.43 9.30 -8.13
N ASP A 75 0.24 9.10 -9.43
CA ASP A 75 -0.94 8.41 -9.98
C ASP A 75 -0.95 6.92 -9.63
N SER A 76 0.22 6.27 -9.69
CA SER A 76 0.37 4.85 -9.32
C SER A 76 0.04 4.61 -7.85
N LEU A 77 0.50 5.51 -6.96
CA LEU A 77 0.16 5.42 -5.54
C LEU A 77 -1.33 5.70 -5.28
N THR A 78 -1.89 6.69 -5.98
CA THR A 78 -3.31 7.06 -5.85
C THR A 78 -4.22 5.91 -6.29
N TYR A 79 -3.87 5.22 -7.38
CA TYR A 79 -4.54 4.01 -7.83
C TYR A 79 -4.40 2.88 -6.79
N LEU A 80 -3.21 2.68 -6.24
CA LEU A 80 -2.96 1.67 -5.20
C LEU A 80 -3.80 1.91 -3.95
N ILE A 81 -3.88 3.14 -3.45
CA ILE A 81 -4.73 3.53 -2.33
C ILE A 81 -6.21 3.24 -2.64
N GLY A 82 -6.65 3.47 -3.88
CA GLY A 82 -7.99 3.11 -4.35
C GLY A 82 -8.28 1.61 -4.29
N ASP A 83 -7.36 0.76 -4.78
CA ASP A 83 -7.53 -0.71 -4.73
C ASP A 83 -7.51 -1.25 -3.30
N LEU A 84 -6.64 -0.71 -2.43
CA LEU A 84 -6.60 -1.06 -1.02
C LEU A 84 -7.91 -0.72 -0.30
N ASN A 85 -8.46 0.48 -0.53
CA ASN A 85 -9.76 0.87 0.03
C ASN A 85 -10.88 -0.07 -0.42
N ARG A 86 -10.90 -0.44 -1.71
CA ARG A 86 -11.89 -1.40 -2.25
C ARG A 86 -11.78 -2.76 -1.58
N ARG A 87 -10.55 -3.27 -1.35
CA ARG A 87 -10.31 -4.55 -0.67
C ARG A 87 -10.76 -4.55 0.78
N LEU A 88 -10.69 -3.40 1.45
CA LEU A 88 -11.14 -3.22 2.82
C LEU A 88 -12.65 -2.91 2.94
N ASN A 89 -13.41 -3.03 1.84
CA ASN A 89 -14.82 -2.67 1.72
C ASN A 89 -15.14 -1.17 1.92
N TYR A 90 -14.14 -0.29 1.84
CA TYR A 90 -14.34 1.16 1.83
C TYR A 90 -14.60 1.65 0.40
N ASN A 91 -15.76 1.28 -0.14
CA ASN A 91 -16.08 1.53 -1.55
C ASN A 91 -16.24 3.04 -1.88
N ASP A 92 -16.82 3.82 -0.95
CA ASP A 92 -17.03 5.25 -1.17
C ASP A 92 -15.71 6.02 -1.27
N THR A 93 -14.76 5.73 -0.38
CA THR A 93 -13.42 6.34 -0.43
C THR A 93 -12.65 5.83 -1.65
N ALA A 94 -12.76 4.55 -1.99
CA ALA A 94 -12.14 3.99 -3.19
C ALA A 94 -12.58 4.75 -4.46
N LEU A 95 -13.89 5.04 -4.61
CA LEU A 95 -14.43 5.77 -5.74
C LEU A 95 -13.84 7.19 -5.86
N GLN A 96 -13.68 7.88 -4.73
CA GLN A 96 -13.06 9.22 -4.69
C GLN A 96 -11.59 9.16 -5.15
N TRP A 97 -10.84 8.16 -4.68
CA TRP A 97 -9.45 7.96 -5.08
C TRP A 97 -9.32 7.61 -6.57
N TYR A 98 -10.18 6.75 -7.13
CA TYR A 98 -10.20 6.47 -8.56
C TYR A 98 -10.56 7.69 -9.40
N SER A 99 -11.52 8.50 -8.95
CA SER A 99 -11.93 9.73 -9.64
C SER A 99 -10.78 10.73 -9.76
N LYS A 100 -9.91 10.81 -8.73
CA LYS A 100 -8.69 11.62 -8.78
C LYS A 100 -7.74 11.14 -9.89
N VAL A 101 -7.50 9.84 -10.01
CA VAL A 101 -6.62 9.27 -11.05
C VAL A 101 -7.15 9.59 -12.44
N ILE A 102 -8.45 9.37 -12.67
CA ILE A 102 -9.10 9.60 -13.98
C ILE A 102 -9.00 11.08 -14.37
N THR A 103 -9.27 12.00 -13.43
CA THR A 103 -9.21 13.44 -13.70
C THR A 103 -7.81 13.90 -14.07
N THR A 104 -6.77 13.38 -13.40
CA THR A 104 -5.38 13.68 -13.71
C THR A 104 -5.00 13.21 -15.11
N ILE A 105 -5.39 11.99 -15.48
CA ILE A 105 -5.13 11.41 -16.82
C ILE A 105 -5.85 12.21 -17.92
N TRP A 106 -7.11 12.60 -17.68
CA TRP A 106 -7.88 13.39 -18.64
C TRP A 106 -7.27 14.77 -18.90
N CYS A 107 -6.69 15.41 -17.88
CA CYS A 107 -5.98 16.68 -18.03
C CYS A 107 -4.69 16.55 -18.86
N PHE A 108 -4.08 15.36 -18.86
CA PHE A 108 -2.87 15.08 -19.63
C PHE A 108 -3.17 14.75 -21.11
N LEU A 109 -4.34 14.18 -21.40
CA LEU A 109 -4.78 13.83 -22.76
C LEU A 109 -5.47 14.98 -23.50
N SER A 110 -5.96 16.00 -22.79
CA SER A 110 -6.61 17.18 -23.38
C SER A 110 -5.65 18.32 -23.74
N ARG A 111 -4.34 18.06 -23.69
CA ARG A 111 -3.26 19.03 -23.92
C ARG A 111 -2.36 18.56 -25.04
#